data_AF-A0A949E5B7-F1
#
_entry.id   AF-A0A949E5B7-F1
#
_cell.length_a   1.000
_cell.length_b   1.000
_cell.length_c   1.000
_cell.angle_alpha   90.00
_cell.angle_beta   90.00
_cell.angle_gamma   90.00
#
_symmetry.space_group_name_H-M   'P 1'
#
loop_
_entity.id
_entity.type
_entity.pdbx_description
1 polymer ?
#
loop_
_entity_poly.entity_id
_entity_poly.type
_entity_poly.pdbx_seq_one_letter_code
_entity_poly.pdbx_strand_id
1 'polypeptide(L)' 'MNPDPTIARIREARHRISQKCGHDPKKLVEYYMKLQEEKYADRLVRPSRPSPPKESQTEV' A
#
# COMPACT_ATOMS: atom_id res chain seq x y z
N MET A 1 18.21 -16.51 -9.84
CA MET A 1 16.87 -16.42 -9.21
C MET A 1 15.93 -15.82 -10.23
N ASN A 2 14.92 -16.55 -10.69
CA ASN A 2 13.98 -16.05 -11.69
C ASN A 2 13.04 -15.05 -11.01
N PRO A 3 12.98 -13.78 -11.45
CA PRO A 3 12.07 -12.82 -10.86
C PRO A 3 10.62 -13.23 -11.15
N ASP A 4 9.80 -13.25 -10.11
CA ASP A 4 8.36 -13.48 -10.26
C ASP A 4 7.77 -12.42 -11.22
N PRO A 5 7.05 -12.84 -12.29
CA PRO A 5 6.54 -11.92 -13.31
C PRO A 5 5.50 -10.94 -12.75
N THR A 6 4.73 -11.32 -11.74
CA THR A 6 3.79 -10.43 -11.05
C THR A 6 4.54 -9.38 -10.26
N ILE A 7 5.55 -9.78 -9.50
CA ILE A 7 6.40 -8.85 -8.73
C ILE A 7 7.14 -7.89 -9.67
N ALA A 8 7.63 -8.37 -10.82
CA ALA A 8 8.29 -7.54 -11.82
C ALA A 8 7.35 -6.44 -12.34
N ARG A 9 6.10 -6.78 -12.67
CA ARG A 9 5.08 -5.81 -13.12
C ARG A 9 4.75 -4.78 -12.05
N ILE A 10 4.66 -5.18 -10.78
CA ILE A 10 4.44 -4.26 -9.66
C ILE A 10 5.61 -3.26 -9.55
N ARG A 11 6.85 -3.77 -9.62
CA ARG A 11 8.06 -2.93 -9.55
C ARG A 11 8.12 -1.92 -10.69
N GLU A 12 7.79 -2.36 -11.90
CA GLU A 12 7.75 -1.48 -13.07
C GLU A 12 6.69 -0.39 -12.92
N ALA A 13 5.48 -0.75 -12.49
CA ALA A 13 4.42 0.23 -12.23
C ALA A 13 4.85 1.27 -11.19
N ARG A 14 5.45 0.84 -10.07
CA ARG A 14 5.98 1.73 -9.04
C ARG A 14 7.10 2.62 -9.56
N HIS A 15 8.00 2.09 -10.40
CA HIS A 15 9.08 2.87 -10.99
C HIS A 15 8.55 4.00 -11.88
N ARG A 16 7.58 3.70 -12.75
CA ARG A 16 6.93 4.71 -13.61
C ARG A 16 6.21 5.79 -12.78
N ILE A 17 5.55 5.42 -11.69
CA ILE A 17 4.91 6.39 -10.79
C ILE A 17 5.97 7.26 -10.10
N SER A 18 7.04 6.65 -9.60
CA SER A 18 8.14 7.38 -8.97
C SER A 18 8.80 8.39 -9.92
N GLN A 19 9.02 8.02 -11.19
CA GLN A 19 9.52 8.95 -12.22
C GLN A 19 8.56 10.13 -12.44
N LYS A 20 7.25 9.89 -12.49
CA LYS A 20 6.24 10.96 -12.62
C LYS A 20 6.24 11.92 -11.43
N CYS A 21 6.55 11.41 -10.24
CA CYS A 21 6.71 12.21 -9.03
C CYS A 21 8.10 12.86 -8.91
N GLY A 22 9.00 12.69 -9.89
CA GLY A 22 10.37 13.21 -9.84
C GLY A 22 11.22 12.55 -8.77
N HIS A 23 10.91 11.29 -8.42
CA HIS A 23 11.51 10.55 -7.31
C HIS A 23 11.39 11.23 -5.94
N ASP A 24 10.49 12.20 -5.78
CA ASP A 24 10.20 12.89 -4.52
C ASP A 24 9.27 12.02 -3.65
N PRO A 25 9.71 11.57 -2.46
CA PRO A 25 8.90 10.75 -1.56
C PRO A 25 7.60 11.43 -1.11
N LYS A 26 7.62 12.75 -0.92
CA LYS A 26 6.44 13.49 -0.46
C LYS A 26 5.36 13.49 -1.54
N LYS A 27 5.75 13.82 -2.78
CA LYS A 27 4.85 13.77 -3.95
C LYS A 27 4.34 12.37 -4.24
N LEU A 28 5.15 11.35 -3.95
CA LEU A 28 4.74 9.95 -4.11
C LEU A 28 3.60 9.59 -3.17
N VAL A 29 3.70 9.98 -1.89
CA VAL A 29 2.65 9.76 -0.89
C VAL A 29 1.38 10.53 -1.27
N GLU A 30 1.51 11.80 -1.62
CA GLU A 30 0.38 12.64 -2.07
C GLU A 30 -0.33 12.01 -3.28
N TYR A 31 0.43 11.48 -4.25
CA TYR A 31 -0.12 10.79 -5.41
C TYR A 31 -0.94 9.55 -5.00
N TYR A 32 -0.42 8.72 -4.10
CA TYR A 32 -1.14 7.52 -3.67
C TYR A 32 -2.39 7.84 -2.84
N MET A 33 -2.33 8.84 -1.96
CA MET A 33 -3.50 9.31 -1.21
C MET A 33 -4.61 9.75 -2.17
N LYS A 34 -4.29 10.62 -3.13
CA LYS A 34 -5.24 11.09 -4.15
C LYS A 34 -5.82 9.93 -4.96
N LEU A 35 -4.96 9.01 -5.42
CA LEU A 35 -5.40 7.84 -6.19
C LEU A 35 -6.37 6.96 -5.37
N GLN A 36 -6.11 6.82 -4.08
CA GLN A 36 -6.92 6.02 -3.16
C GLN A 36 -8.28 6.68 -2.90
N GLU A 37 -8.31 8.00 -2.66
CA GLU A 37 -9.54 8.77 -2.47
C GLU A 37 -10.41 8.81 -3.72
N GLU A 38 -9.82 9.04 -4.90
CA GLU A 38 -10.58 9.26 -6.13
C GLU A 38 -11.05 7.96 -6.79
N LYS A 39 -10.28 6.88 -6.70
CA LYS A 39 -10.53 5.66 -7.49
C LYS A 39 -10.84 4.40 -6.68
N TYR A 40 -10.39 4.36 -5.43
CA TYR A 40 -10.41 3.13 -4.63
C TYR A 40 -10.98 3.34 -3.24
N ALA A 41 -11.78 4.40 -3.04
CA ALA A 41 -12.39 4.70 -1.76
C ALA A 41 -13.28 3.55 -1.26
N ASP A 42 -13.86 2.77 -2.17
CA ASP A 42 -14.67 1.57 -1.92
C ASP A 42 -13.84 0.38 -1.42
N ARG A 43 -12.53 0.35 -1.71
CA ARG A 43 -11.61 -0.74 -1.33
C ARG A 43 -10.99 -0.55 0.04
N LEU A 44 -11.19 0.62 0.64
CA LEU A 44 -10.73 0.88 1.99
C LEU A 44 -11.52 0.02 2.97
N VAL A 45 -10.82 -0.88 3.66
CA VAL A 45 -11.38 -1.55 4.83
C VAL A 45 -11.75 -0.45 5.81
N ARG A 46 -13.05 -0.22 5.99
CA ARG A 46 -13.52 0.65 7.08
C ARG A 46 -12.93 0.08 8.35
N PRO A 47 -12.29 0.89 9.22
CA PRO A 47 -11.82 0.38 10.48
C PRO A 47 -13.02 -0.21 11.21
N SER A 48 -13.07 -1.54 11.33
CA SER A 48 -13.92 -2.16 12.33
C SER A 48 -13.46 -1.58 13.66
N ARG A 49 -14.41 -1.16 14.51
CA ARG A 49 -14.11 -0.71 15.88
C ARG A 49 -13.00 -1.58 16.47
N PRO A 50 -11.98 -0.99 17.13
CA PRO A 50 -10.88 -1.77 17.69
C PRO A 50 -11.48 -2.86 18.57
N SER A 51 -11.30 -4.11 18.17
CA SER A 51 -11.59 -5.24 19.05
C SER A 51 -10.63 -5.15 20.23
N PRO A 52 -11.10 -5.38 21.47
CA PRO A 52 -10.24 -5.33 22.63
C PRO A 52 -9.00 -6.21 22.45
N PRO A 53 -7.87 -5.86 23.09
CA PRO A 53 -6.63 -6.62 22.96
C PRO A 53 -6.91 -8.10 23.22
N LYS A 54 -6.53 -8.97 22.28
CA LYS A 54 -6.55 -10.41 22.54
C LYS A 54 -5.45 -10.68 23.56
N GLU A 55 -5.84 -11.07 24.76
CA GLU A 55 -4.91 -11.53 25.79
C GLU A 55 -4.00 -12.61 25.19
N SER A 56 -2.70 -12.34 25.27
CA SER A 56 -1.64 -13.25 24.89
C SER A 56 -1.81 -14.55 25.65
N GLN A 57 -2.10 -15.64 24.96
CA GLN A 57 -1.93 -16.97 25.56
C GLN A 57 -0.43 -17.20 25.66
N THR A 58 0.09 -17.06 26.88
CA THR A 58 1.36 -17.61 27.31
C THR A 58 1.24 -19.12 27.24
N GLU A 59 1.96 -19.78 26.33
CA GLU A 59 2.18 -21.23 26.43
C GLU A 59 3.66 -21.50 26.74
N VAL A 60 3.83 -21.93 27.99
CA VAL A 60 4.79 -22.88 28.62
C VAL A 60 6.28 -22.60 28.53
#